data_AF-A0A2R6ELF9-F1
#
_entry.id   AF-A0A2R6ELF9-F1
#
_cell.length_a   1.000
_cell.length_b   1.000
_cell.length_c   1.000
_cell.angle_alpha   90.00
_cell.angle_beta   90.00
_cell.angle_gamma   90.00
#
_symmetry.space_group_name_H-M   'P 1'
#
loop_
_entity.id
_entity.type
_entity.pdbx_description
1 polymer ?
#
loop_
_entity_poly.entity_id
_entity_poly.type
_entity_poly.pdbx_seq_one_letter_code
_entity_poly.pdbx_strand_id
1 'polypeptide(L)'
;RNAQMVYQNPTSSINERMTVGEIVREPLDIHDWRTPGERRERVSDLLDRVGLRPEHYYRYPHQFSGGQRQRVGIARALALEPEFIVLDEPVSALDVSVQAKILNLLADLQAEFDLTYMLIAHDLSVVRHICDRVGVMYLGKLMEVGPTKQLFESPANPYTRSLLSAIPQPDPDAGADRITLRGTPPNPRDPPSGCVFSTRCPFKIRPAEHGDLTDEQWAAIEAFRGVIRERDQARVTVLERLKARLGIDDRFTPIDEIASELLDPVSFPDPVEGTLEEATALVADGNVPAARDRLREAFGGVCEAEAPEQHGIADGQVSRCHRHRPEYEEPGASRDDSGTSPLE
;
A
#
# COMPACT_ATOMS: atom_id res chain seq x y z
N ARG A 1 10.13 18.18 -21.98
CA ARG A 1 11.29 18.95 -21.48
C ARG A 1 11.14 19.23 -20.00
N ASN A 2 10.12 20.01 -19.58
CA ASN A 2 9.92 20.42 -18.17
C ASN A 2 9.52 19.32 -17.19
N ALA A 3 9.07 18.15 -17.67
CA ALA A 3 8.66 17.01 -16.86
C ALA A 3 9.48 15.78 -17.23
N GLN A 4 10.05 15.08 -16.24
CA GLN A 4 10.89 13.89 -16.41
C GLN A 4 10.55 12.81 -15.39
N MET A 5 11.06 11.60 -15.58
CA MET A 5 10.80 10.46 -14.71
C MET A 5 12.07 9.66 -14.41
N VAL A 6 12.21 9.25 -13.17
CA VAL A 6 13.19 8.26 -12.70
C VAL A 6 12.41 6.99 -12.33
N TYR A 7 12.76 5.88 -12.97
CA TYR A 7 12.07 4.61 -12.84
C TYR A 7 12.61 3.77 -11.67
N GLN A 8 11.77 2.87 -11.16
CA GLN A 8 12.07 1.94 -10.06
C GLN A 8 13.29 1.06 -10.32
N ASN A 9 13.41 0.54 -11.55
CA ASN A 9 14.51 -0.35 -11.93
C ASN A 9 15.46 0.36 -12.91
N PRO A 10 16.64 0.81 -12.45
CA PRO A 10 17.61 1.46 -13.33
C PRO A 10 18.20 0.49 -14.36
N THR A 11 18.19 -0.83 -14.12
CA THR A 11 18.75 -1.81 -15.05
C THR A 11 17.85 -2.02 -16.25
N SER A 12 16.53 -2.10 -16.08
CA SER A 12 15.60 -2.25 -17.21
C SER A 12 15.35 -0.97 -17.98
N SER A 13 15.61 0.20 -17.36
CA SER A 13 15.37 1.52 -17.96
C SER A 13 16.60 2.12 -18.65
N ILE A 14 17.74 1.43 -18.65
CA ILE A 14 18.99 1.86 -19.27
C ILE A 14 19.41 0.88 -20.39
N ASN A 15 19.82 1.41 -21.54
CA ASN A 15 20.36 0.58 -22.63
C ASN A 15 21.81 0.16 -22.34
N GLU A 16 22.03 -1.12 -22.05
CA GLU A 16 23.36 -1.67 -21.72
C GLU A 16 24.39 -1.59 -22.86
N ARG A 17 23.94 -1.34 -24.10
CA ARG A 17 24.81 -1.18 -25.27
C ARG A 17 25.34 0.23 -25.46
N MET A 18 24.84 1.19 -24.70
CA MET A 18 25.29 2.59 -24.71
C MET A 18 26.21 2.84 -23.53
N THR A 19 27.17 3.75 -23.70
CA THR A 19 27.96 4.24 -22.57
C THR A 19 27.09 5.14 -21.68
N VAL A 20 27.49 5.31 -20.43
CA VAL A 20 26.82 6.21 -19.48
C VAL A 20 26.71 7.63 -20.05
N GLY A 21 27.76 8.12 -20.71
CA GLY A 21 27.75 9.41 -21.37
C GLY A 21 26.70 9.49 -22.47
N GLU A 22 26.57 8.44 -23.30
CA GLU A 22 25.54 8.37 -24.34
C GLU A 22 24.13 8.35 -23.77
N ILE A 23 23.91 7.61 -22.68
CA ILE A 23 22.60 7.51 -22.01
C ILE A 23 22.14 8.85 -21.45
N VAL A 24 23.04 9.58 -20.77
CA VAL A 24 22.72 10.89 -20.19
C VAL A 24 22.58 11.95 -21.29
N ARG A 25 23.33 11.82 -22.38
CA ARG A 25 23.28 12.73 -23.53
C ARG A 25 22.07 12.53 -24.42
N GLU A 26 21.52 11.31 -24.51
CA GLU A 26 20.44 10.95 -25.44
C GLU A 26 19.26 11.95 -25.43
N PRO A 27 18.72 12.40 -24.28
CA PRO A 27 17.66 13.42 -24.28
C PRO A 27 18.09 14.75 -24.89
N LEU A 28 19.36 15.15 -24.73
CA LEU A 28 19.91 16.37 -25.32
C LEU A 28 20.00 16.24 -26.85
N ASP A 29 20.40 15.06 -27.33
CA ASP A 29 20.51 14.78 -28.76
C ASP A 29 19.13 14.79 -29.44
N ILE A 30 18.14 14.12 -28.85
CA ILE A 30 16.75 14.06 -29.35
C ILE A 30 16.12 15.46 -29.46
N HIS A 31 16.49 16.37 -28.58
CA HIS A 31 15.91 17.70 -28.51
C HIS A 31 16.76 18.80 -29.17
N ASP A 32 17.79 18.43 -29.93
CA ASP A 32 18.71 19.37 -30.56
C ASP A 32 19.26 20.43 -29.59
N TRP A 33 19.54 20.01 -28.34
CA TRP A 33 19.98 20.93 -27.29
C TRP A 33 21.39 21.44 -27.59
N ARG A 34 21.49 22.68 -28.08
CA ARG A 34 22.75 23.38 -28.35
C ARG A 34 23.74 22.53 -29.18
N THR A 35 25.06 22.77 -29.05
CA THR A 35 26.10 22.07 -29.81
C THR A 35 26.55 20.75 -29.19
N PRO A 36 27.12 19.82 -29.97
CA PRO A 36 27.65 18.56 -29.44
C PRO A 36 28.73 18.72 -28.35
N GLY A 37 29.53 19.80 -28.41
CA GLY A 37 30.54 20.10 -27.40
C GLY A 37 29.90 20.48 -26.06
N GLU A 38 28.93 21.39 -26.09
CA GLU A 38 28.17 21.79 -24.90
C GLU A 38 27.39 20.62 -24.30
N ARG A 39 26.82 19.73 -25.14
CA ARG A 39 26.16 18.51 -24.66
C ARG A 39 27.09 17.64 -23.83
N ARG A 40 28.33 17.49 -24.29
CA ARG A 40 29.34 16.67 -23.61
C ARG A 40 29.77 17.28 -22.28
N GLU A 41 29.99 18.60 -22.26
CA GLU A 41 30.31 19.35 -21.04
C GLU A 41 29.17 19.22 -20.02
N ARG A 42 27.93 19.45 -20.45
CA ARG A 42 26.76 19.29 -19.59
C ARG A 42 26.63 17.89 -19.01
N VAL A 43 26.88 16.85 -19.79
CA VAL A 43 26.87 15.47 -19.28
C VAL A 43 27.97 15.26 -18.24
N SER A 44 29.17 15.80 -18.47
CA SER A 44 30.27 15.74 -17.49
C SER A 44 29.88 16.38 -16.16
N ASP A 45 29.27 17.56 -16.21
CA ASP A 45 28.80 18.29 -15.02
C ASP A 45 27.70 17.52 -14.28
N LEU A 46 26.74 16.95 -15.01
CA LEU A 46 25.66 16.15 -14.42
C LEU A 46 26.19 14.89 -13.75
N LEU A 47 27.20 14.23 -14.33
CA LEU A 47 27.85 13.07 -13.71
C LEU A 47 28.49 13.47 -12.37
N ASP A 48 29.19 14.60 -12.33
CA ASP A 48 29.81 15.10 -11.11
C ASP A 48 28.78 15.42 -10.02
N ARG A 49 27.69 16.12 -10.37
CA ARG A 49 26.59 16.46 -9.44
C ARG A 49 25.92 15.23 -8.84
N VAL A 50 25.78 14.15 -9.60
CA VAL A 50 25.25 12.89 -9.07
C VAL A 50 26.32 12.03 -8.38
N GLY A 51 27.51 12.57 -8.11
CA GLY A 51 28.62 11.89 -7.43
C GLY A 51 29.29 10.78 -8.23
N LEU A 52 29.25 10.87 -9.56
CA LEU A 52 30.01 10.04 -10.49
C LEU A 52 31.20 10.84 -11.03
N ARG A 53 32.22 10.17 -11.55
CA ARG A 53 33.38 10.86 -12.13
C ARG A 53 33.13 11.20 -13.59
N PRO A 54 33.58 12.35 -14.12
CA PRO A 54 33.53 12.65 -15.56
C PRO A 54 34.09 11.53 -16.46
N GLU A 55 35.13 10.83 -15.99
CA GLU A 55 35.73 9.66 -16.67
C GLU A 55 34.73 8.52 -16.92
N HIS A 56 33.66 8.44 -16.12
CA HIS A 56 32.60 7.45 -16.24
C HIS A 56 31.79 7.60 -17.52
N TYR A 57 31.89 8.74 -18.22
CA TYR A 57 31.26 8.99 -19.52
C TYR A 57 31.46 7.83 -20.51
N TYR A 58 32.66 7.23 -20.54
CA TYR A 58 33.03 6.20 -21.50
C TYR A 58 32.75 4.77 -21.03
N ARG A 59 32.22 4.60 -19.80
CA ARG A 59 31.95 3.27 -19.22
C ARG A 59 30.54 2.82 -19.56
N TYR A 60 30.33 1.51 -19.52
CA TYR A 60 29.03 0.89 -19.73
C TYR A 60 28.29 0.64 -18.41
N PRO A 61 26.95 0.62 -18.40
CA PRO A 61 26.13 0.40 -17.20
C PRO A 61 26.48 -0.85 -16.39
N HIS A 62 26.89 -1.94 -17.04
CA HIS A 62 27.26 -3.18 -16.36
C HIS A 62 28.48 -3.04 -15.44
N GLN A 63 29.26 -1.97 -15.59
CA GLN A 63 30.44 -1.66 -14.77
C GLN A 63 30.10 -0.87 -13.48
N PHE A 64 28.81 -0.63 -13.21
CA PHE A 64 28.33 0.17 -12.08
C PHE A 64 27.44 -0.65 -11.12
N SER A 65 27.50 -0.29 -9.84
CA SER A 65 26.58 -0.81 -8.82
C SER A 65 25.14 -0.32 -9.04
N GLY A 66 24.16 -0.95 -8.39
CA GLY A 66 22.75 -0.53 -8.48
C GLY A 66 22.55 0.96 -8.15
N GLY A 67 23.15 1.45 -7.05
CA GLY A 67 23.06 2.86 -6.67
C GLY A 67 23.75 3.81 -7.65
N GLN A 68 24.84 3.38 -8.30
CA GLN A 68 25.47 4.17 -9.36
C GLN A 68 24.63 4.20 -10.64
N ARG A 69 23.99 3.09 -11.02
CA ARG A 69 23.03 3.09 -12.14
C ARG A 69 21.83 4.00 -11.85
N GLN A 70 21.37 4.04 -10.59
CA GLN A 70 20.33 4.98 -10.18
C GLN A 70 20.79 6.44 -10.35
N ARG A 71 22.02 6.77 -9.96
CA ARG A 71 22.63 8.09 -10.20
C ARG A 71 22.69 8.44 -11.69
N VAL A 72 23.01 7.49 -12.56
CA VAL A 72 22.93 7.68 -14.03
C VAL A 72 21.50 7.99 -14.48
N GLY A 73 20.51 7.28 -13.95
CA GLY A 73 19.08 7.54 -14.23
C GLY A 73 18.65 8.95 -13.81
N ILE A 74 19.09 9.41 -12.64
CA ILE A 74 18.85 10.77 -12.14
C ILE A 74 19.54 11.81 -13.03
N ALA A 75 20.82 11.61 -13.37
CA ALA A 75 21.56 12.51 -14.27
C ALA A 75 20.87 12.64 -15.65
N ARG A 76 20.37 11.53 -16.21
CA ARG A 76 19.60 11.53 -17.46
C ARG A 76 18.32 12.35 -17.33
N ALA A 77 17.59 12.23 -16.22
CA ALA A 77 16.37 13.02 -15.98
C ALA A 77 16.69 14.52 -15.88
N LEU A 78 17.81 14.91 -15.27
CA LEU A 78 18.24 16.30 -15.15
C LEU A 78 18.81 16.90 -16.43
N ALA A 79 19.07 16.08 -17.46
CA ALA A 79 19.72 16.51 -18.68
C ALA A 79 19.05 17.72 -19.34
N LEU A 80 17.72 17.81 -19.30
CA LEU A 80 16.95 18.88 -19.96
C LEU A 80 16.50 20.02 -19.04
N GLU A 81 17.05 20.15 -17.83
CA GLU A 81 16.66 21.18 -16.85
C GLU A 81 15.15 21.15 -16.57
N PRO A 82 14.60 20.01 -16.11
CA PRO A 82 13.18 19.93 -15.80
C PRO A 82 12.83 20.80 -14.60
N GLU A 83 11.57 21.20 -14.50
CA GLU A 83 10.98 21.83 -13.31
C GLU A 83 10.29 20.77 -12.43
N PHE A 84 9.93 19.61 -13.00
CA PHE A 84 9.20 18.54 -12.35
C PHE A 84 9.78 17.15 -12.65
N ILE A 85 9.97 16.34 -11.61
CA ILE A 85 10.43 14.95 -11.73
C ILE A 85 9.52 13.99 -10.96
N VAL A 86 9.07 12.94 -11.64
CA VAL A 86 8.43 11.79 -11.01
C VAL A 86 9.50 10.79 -10.59
N LEU A 87 9.53 10.45 -9.31
CA LEU A 87 10.43 9.47 -8.73
C LEU A 87 9.63 8.22 -8.39
N ASP A 88 9.65 7.22 -9.27
CA ASP A 88 8.91 5.98 -9.07
C ASP A 88 9.78 4.95 -8.35
N GLU A 89 9.56 4.79 -7.04
CA GLU A 89 10.34 3.93 -6.15
C GLU A 89 11.86 4.02 -6.37
N PRO A 90 12.47 5.21 -6.28
CA PRO A 90 13.84 5.45 -6.72
C PRO A 90 14.92 4.72 -5.90
N VAL A 91 14.54 4.06 -4.80
CA VAL A 91 15.47 3.46 -3.84
C VAL A 91 15.12 2.01 -3.47
N SER A 92 14.00 1.45 -3.96
CA SER A 92 13.49 0.16 -3.46
C SER A 92 14.38 -1.04 -3.78
N ALA A 93 15.18 -0.97 -4.85
CA ALA A 93 16.13 -2.02 -5.23
C ALA A 93 17.52 -1.88 -4.57
N LEU A 94 17.70 -0.98 -3.60
CA LEU A 94 19.01 -0.63 -3.03
C LEU A 94 19.10 -1.01 -1.55
N ASP A 95 20.30 -1.34 -1.08
CA ASP A 95 20.59 -1.54 0.35
C ASP A 95 20.34 -0.27 1.16
N VAL A 96 19.89 -0.41 2.42
CA VAL A 96 19.51 0.71 3.31
C VAL A 96 20.54 1.84 3.35
N SER A 97 21.83 1.51 3.45
CA SER A 97 22.92 2.51 3.47
C SER A 97 23.06 3.29 2.16
N VAL A 98 22.72 2.68 1.03
CA VAL A 98 22.74 3.32 -0.30
C VAL A 98 21.46 4.13 -0.51
N GLN A 99 20.31 3.65 -0.02
CA GLN A 99 19.06 4.41 -0.06
C GLN A 99 19.23 5.78 0.57
N ALA A 100 19.77 5.86 1.79
CA ALA A 100 20.03 7.13 2.48
C ALA A 100 20.92 8.08 1.65
N LYS A 101 21.96 7.57 0.99
CA LYS A 101 22.84 8.37 0.13
C LYS A 101 22.13 8.89 -1.13
N ILE A 102 21.17 8.15 -1.67
CA ILE A 102 20.37 8.59 -2.82
C ILE A 102 19.32 9.62 -2.37
N LEU A 103 18.70 9.45 -1.21
CA LEU A 103 17.73 10.43 -0.69
C LEU A 103 18.39 11.77 -0.37
N ASN A 104 19.56 11.77 0.27
CA ASN A 104 20.32 13.01 0.49
C ASN A 104 20.69 13.68 -0.84
N LEU A 105 21.16 12.90 -1.82
CA LEU A 105 21.44 13.42 -3.16
C LEU A 105 20.20 14.05 -3.80
N LEU A 106 19.04 13.41 -3.70
CA LEU A 106 17.80 13.97 -4.26
C LEU A 106 17.42 15.29 -3.59
N ALA A 107 17.56 15.39 -2.27
CA ALA A 107 17.31 16.61 -1.52
C ALA A 107 18.27 17.75 -1.91
N ASP A 108 19.57 17.45 -2.04
CA ASP A 108 20.58 18.41 -2.50
C ASP A 108 20.26 18.93 -3.91
N LEU A 109 19.92 18.01 -4.83
CA LEU A 109 19.53 18.36 -6.19
C LEU A 109 18.23 19.16 -6.23
N GLN A 110 17.28 18.87 -5.33
CA GLN A 110 16.03 19.62 -5.24
C GLN A 110 16.29 21.09 -4.92
N ALA A 111 17.14 21.34 -3.93
CA ALA A 111 17.50 22.68 -3.51
C ALA A 111 18.37 23.41 -4.55
N GLU A 112 19.29 22.70 -5.19
CA GLU A 112 20.20 23.29 -6.19
C GLU A 112 19.48 23.69 -7.48
N PHE A 113 18.53 22.87 -7.94
CA PHE A 113 17.84 23.05 -9.22
C PHE A 113 16.41 23.57 -9.10
N ASP A 114 15.93 23.87 -7.89
CA ASP A 114 14.56 24.30 -7.60
C ASP A 114 13.50 23.33 -8.17
N LEU A 115 13.69 22.02 -7.89
CA LEU A 115 12.88 20.96 -8.47
C LEU A 115 11.61 20.68 -7.67
N THR A 116 10.52 20.43 -8.40
CA THR A 116 9.32 19.80 -7.82
C THR A 116 9.40 18.27 -8.00
N TYR A 117 9.28 17.53 -6.90
CA TYR A 117 9.24 16.07 -6.93
C TYR A 117 7.83 15.51 -6.67
N MET A 118 7.47 14.47 -7.42
CA MET A 118 6.41 13.54 -7.06
C MET A 118 7.04 12.18 -6.77
N LEU A 119 7.20 11.85 -5.49
CA LEU A 119 7.74 10.58 -5.04
C LEU A 119 6.64 9.53 -4.87
N ILE A 120 6.85 8.36 -5.47
CA ILE A 120 6.06 7.15 -5.24
C ILE A 120 6.94 6.19 -4.46
N ALA A 121 6.49 5.78 -3.28
CA ALA A 121 7.21 4.85 -2.41
C ALA A 121 6.23 4.02 -1.59
N HIS A 122 6.61 2.78 -1.30
CA HIS A 122 5.90 1.92 -0.35
C HIS A 122 6.48 2.00 1.08
N ASP A 123 7.72 2.49 1.23
CA ASP A 123 8.35 2.68 2.54
C ASP A 123 8.05 4.08 3.08
N LEU A 124 7.28 4.14 4.16
CA LEU A 124 6.92 5.38 4.84
C LEU A 124 8.13 6.07 5.49
N SER A 125 9.21 5.35 5.81
CA SER A 125 10.45 5.95 6.32
C SER A 125 11.12 6.84 5.29
N VAL A 126 11.10 6.41 4.02
CA VAL A 126 11.57 7.20 2.88
C VAL A 126 10.70 8.43 2.68
N VAL A 127 9.38 8.25 2.69
CA VAL A 127 8.40 9.35 2.55
C VAL A 127 8.59 10.41 3.64
N ARG A 128 8.78 9.99 4.90
CA ARG A 128 8.97 10.89 6.05
C ARG A 128 10.18 11.81 5.89
N HIS A 129 11.21 11.36 5.18
CA HIS A 129 12.48 12.09 5.09
C HIS A 129 12.48 13.21 4.04
N ILE A 130 11.76 13.04 2.93
CA ILE A 130 11.90 13.92 1.76
C ILE A 130 10.59 14.61 1.32
N CYS A 131 9.42 14.10 1.72
CA CYS A 131 8.16 14.67 1.26
C CYS A 131 7.65 15.77 2.22
N ASP A 132 7.13 16.86 1.66
CA ASP A 132 6.40 17.88 2.42
C ASP A 132 4.93 17.51 2.66
N ARG A 133 4.33 16.81 1.68
CA ARG A 133 2.94 16.37 1.66
C ARG A 133 2.83 14.94 1.17
N VAL A 134 1.96 14.15 1.79
CA VAL A 134 1.80 12.72 1.51
C VAL A 134 0.37 12.41 1.12
N GLY A 135 0.20 11.54 0.13
CA GLY A 135 -1.06 10.90 -0.20
C GLY A 135 -0.94 9.38 -0.03
N VAL A 136 -1.77 8.80 0.83
CA VAL A 136 -1.83 7.35 1.08
C VAL A 136 -2.93 6.75 0.21
N MET A 137 -2.57 5.74 -0.58
CA MET A 137 -3.48 5.12 -1.55
C MET A 137 -3.76 3.65 -1.19
N TYR A 138 -5.01 3.22 -1.40
CA TYR A 138 -5.42 1.82 -1.32
C TYR A 138 -6.38 1.50 -2.47
N LEU A 139 -6.11 0.42 -3.22
CA LEU A 139 -6.89 0.00 -4.40
C LEU A 139 -7.26 1.16 -5.35
N GLY A 140 -6.28 2.03 -5.66
CA GLY A 140 -6.46 3.16 -6.56
C GLY A 140 -7.26 4.34 -5.98
N LYS A 141 -7.53 4.36 -4.68
CA LYS A 141 -8.22 5.47 -3.99
C LYS A 141 -7.29 6.16 -3.00
N LEU A 142 -7.25 7.49 -3.03
CA LEU A 142 -6.61 8.29 -1.98
C LEU A 142 -7.44 8.17 -0.70
N MET A 143 -6.87 7.44 0.26
CA MET A 143 -7.45 7.19 1.58
C MET A 143 -7.19 8.35 2.52
N GLU A 144 -6.02 8.96 2.42
CA GLU A 144 -5.63 10.11 3.23
C GLU A 144 -4.64 10.98 2.46
N VAL A 145 -4.75 12.30 2.60
CA VAL A 145 -3.79 13.25 2.06
C VAL A 145 -3.57 14.34 3.09
N GLY A 146 -2.33 14.73 3.36
CA GLY A 146 -2.05 15.82 4.31
C GLY A 146 -0.56 16.13 4.42
N PRO A 147 -0.19 17.17 5.20
CA PRO A 147 1.20 17.45 5.53
C PRO A 147 1.88 16.22 6.14
N THR A 148 3.12 15.94 5.77
CA THR A 148 3.84 14.73 6.22
C THR A 148 3.85 14.63 7.73
N LYS A 149 4.16 15.72 8.44
CA LYS A 149 4.19 15.73 9.90
C LYS A 149 2.83 15.30 10.51
N GLN A 150 1.75 15.93 10.07
CA GLN A 150 0.40 15.66 10.56
C GLN A 150 -0.03 14.21 10.31
N LEU A 151 0.26 13.68 9.13
CA LEU A 151 -0.11 12.31 8.78
C LEU A 151 0.59 11.27 9.66
N PHE A 152 1.85 11.51 10.05
CA PHE A 152 2.61 10.60 10.93
C PHE A 152 2.28 10.76 12.41
N GLU A 153 1.96 11.98 12.87
CA GLU A 153 1.65 12.26 14.27
C GLU A 153 0.17 11.98 14.61
N SER A 154 -0.74 12.17 13.66
CA SER A 154 -2.19 12.06 13.87
C SER A 154 -2.88 11.53 12.60
N PRO A 155 -2.66 10.26 12.23
CA PRO A 155 -3.31 9.65 11.08
C PRO A 155 -4.82 9.54 11.27
N ALA A 156 -5.58 10.12 10.34
CA ALA A 156 -7.04 10.19 10.43
C ALA A 156 -7.75 9.02 9.73
N ASN A 157 -7.08 8.32 8.80
CA ASN A 157 -7.66 7.16 8.13
C ASN A 157 -7.24 5.84 8.84
N PRO A 158 -8.20 4.92 9.09
CA PRO A 158 -7.91 3.57 9.56
C PRO A 158 -6.78 2.86 8.82
N TYR A 159 -6.72 3.00 7.49
CA TYR A 159 -5.67 2.36 6.69
C TYR A 159 -4.28 2.96 6.96
N THR A 160 -4.17 4.29 6.96
CA THR A 160 -2.91 4.98 7.28
C THR A 160 -2.43 4.64 8.68
N ARG A 161 -3.35 4.60 9.64
CA ARG A 161 -3.07 4.24 11.02
C ARG A 161 -2.53 2.82 11.13
N SER A 162 -3.12 1.86 10.41
CA SER A 162 -2.59 0.50 10.33
C SER A 162 -1.22 0.43 9.68
N LEU A 163 -0.96 1.19 8.61
CA LEU A 163 0.37 1.24 7.97
C LEU A 163 1.45 1.76 8.93
N LEU A 164 1.17 2.86 9.64
CA LEU A 164 2.11 3.46 10.58
C LEU A 164 2.37 2.56 11.79
N SER A 165 1.35 1.84 12.28
CA SER A 165 1.50 0.87 13.39
C SER A 165 2.45 -0.29 13.08
N ALA A 166 2.73 -0.54 11.80
CA ALA A 166 3.65 -1.59 11.36
C ALA A 166 5.10 -1.12 11.25
N ILE A 167 5.37 0.19 11.37
CA ILE A 167 6.73 0.74 11.34
C ILE A 167 7.41 0.44 12.68
N PRO A 168 8.58 -0.22 12.69
CA PRO A 168 9.32 -0.49 13.92
C PRO A 168 9.68 0.82 14.65
N GLN A 169 9.43 0.86 15.95
CA GLN A 169 9.90 1.97 16.78
C GLN A 169 11.37 1.74 17.20
N PRO A 170 12.22 2.78 17.21
CA PRO A 170 13.61 2.64 17.64
C PRO A 170 13.77 2.26 19.12
N ASP A 171 12.79 2.62 19.94
CA ASP A 171 12.77 2.30 21.37
C ASP A 171 12.14 0.92 21.58
N PRO A 172 12.92 -0.09 22.03
CA PRO A 172 12.42 -1.44 22.27
C PRO A 172 11.48 -1.53 23.49
N ASP A 173 11.50 -0.55 24.39
CA ASP A 173 10.65 -0.51 25.59
C ASP A 173 9.32 0.23 25.33
N ALA A 174 9.21 0.92 24.19
CA ALA A 174 7.94 1.48 23.74
C ALA A 174 7.05 0.35 23.23
N GLY A 175 6.09 -0.08 24.05
CA GLY A 175 5.03 -0.99 23.60
C GLY A 175 4.35 -0.42 22.36
N ALA A 176 4.48 -1.11 21.22
CA ALA A 176 3.83 -0.70 19.99
C ALA A 176 2.53 -1.48 19.84
N ASP A 177 1.39 -0.79 19.95
CA ASP A 177 0.07 -1.33 19.58
C ASP A 177 0.01 -1.56 18.07
N ARG A 178 0.54 -2.71 17.64
CA ARG A 178 0.61 -3.08 16.24
C ARG A 178 -0.76 -3.55 15.78
N ILE A 179 -1.29 -2.90 14.75
CA ILE A 179 -2.57 -3.30 14.15
C ILE A 179 -2.29 -4.38 13.10
N THR A 180 -2.66 -5.62 13.41
CA THR A 180 -2.57 -6.73 12.46
C THR A 180 -3.74 -6.69 11.49
N LEU A 181 -3.45 -6.37 10.23
CA LEU A 181 -4.44 -6.41 9.15
C LEU A 181 -4.70 -7.85 8.71
N ARG A 182 -5.95 -8.29 8.84
CA ARG A 182 -6.39 -9.62 8.41
C ARG A 182 -6.53 -9.72 6.90
N GLY A 183 -6.40 -10.95 6.39
CA GLY A 183 -6.63 -11.29 4.99
C GLY A 183 -5.67 -10.63 3.98
N THR A 184 -5.85 -10.99 2.71
CA THR A 184 -5.09 -10.44 1.59
C THR A 184 -5.79 -9.22 0.97
N PRO A 185 -5.05 -8.28 0.35
CA PRO A 185 -5.66 -7.20 -0.42
C PRO A 185 -6.58 -7.75 -1.53
N PRO A 186 -7.80 -7.21 -1.70
CA PRO A 186 -8.69 -7.59 -2.78
C PRO A 186 -8.09 -7.33 -4.16
N ASN A 187 -8.64 -8.01 -5.18
CA ASN A 187 -8.26 -7.78 -6.57
C ASN A 187 -8.68 -6.35 -7.01
N PRO A 188 -7.74 -5.50 -7.48
CA PRO A 188 -8.08 -4.16 -7.95
C PRO A 188 -9.06 -4.12 -9.14
N ARG A 189 -9.20 -5.23 -9.90
CA ARG A 189 -10.16 -5.34 -11.01
C ARG A 189 -11.59 -5.55 -10.54
N ASP A 190 -11.78 -6.02 -9.32
CA ASP A 190 -13.08 -6.28 -8.70
C ASP A 190 -13.05 -5.78 -7.24
N PRO A 191 -12.97 -4.46 -7.03
CA PRO A 191 -12.85 -3.88 -5.70
C PRO A 191 -14.18 -3.97 -4.93
N PRO A 192 -14.15 -3.94 -3.59
CA PRO A 192 -15.36 -3.85 -2.79
C PRO A 192 -16.26 -2.68 -3.22
N SER A 193 -17.59 -2.89 -3.24
CA SER A 193 -18.57 -1.90 -3.71
C SER A 193 -18.67 -0.66 -2.82
N GLY A 194 -18.44 -0.81 -1.51
CA GLY A 194 -18.45 0.27 -0.53
C GLY A 194 -17.08 0.92 -0.35
N CYS A 195 -16.64 1.05 0.89
CA CYS A 195 -15.26 1.40 1.21
C CYS A 195 -14.32 0.31 0.69
N VAL A 196 -13.34 0.69 -0.12
CA VAL A 196 -12.35 -0.22 -0.70
C VAL A 196 -11.53 -0.96 0.36
N PHE A 197 -11.36 -0.38 1.55
CA PHE A 197 -10.64 -0.98 2.68
C PHE A 197 -11.53 -1.78 3.63
N SER A 198 -12.85 -1.84 3.41
CA SER A 198 -13.82 -2.46 4.32
C SER A 198 -13.54 -3.93 4.63
N THR A 199 -12.85 -4.64 3.74
CA THR A 199 -12.55 -6.07 3.94
C THR A 199 -11.44 -6.34 4.94
N ARG A 200 -10.62 -5.34 5.26
CA ARG A 200 -9.45 -5.45 6.13
C ARG A 200 -9.45 -4.40 7.24
N CYS A 201 -10.43 -3.50 7.26
CA CYS A 201 -10.51 -2.39 8.21
C CYS A 201 -10.87 -2.90 9.61
N PRO A 202 -9.99 -2.72 10.62
CA PRO A 202 -10.32 -3.09 12.00
C PRO A 202 -11.31 -2.10 12.65
N PHE A 203 -11.46 -0.91 12.07
CA PHE A 203 -12.35 0.16 12.56
C PHE A 203 -13.68 0.21 11.80
N LYS A 204 -14.07 -0.88 11.13
CA LYS A 204 -15.31 -0.98 10.37
C LYS A 204 -16.51 -0.63 11.25
N ILE A 205 -17.46 0.12 10.69
CA ILE A 205 -18.69 0.50 11.40
C ILE A 205 -19.62 -0.72 11.40
N ARG A 206 -19.98 -1.17 12.61
CA ARG A 206 -20.92 -2.28 12.84
C ARG A 206 -22.36 -1.78 12.59
N PRO A 207 -23.27 -2.61 12.08
CA PRO A 207 -24.69 -2.29 12.10
C PRO A 207 -25.18 -2.03 13.53
N ALA A 208 -26.11 -1.09 13.70
CA ALA A 208 -26.60 -0.69 15.03
C ALA A 208 -27.27 -1.84 15.80
N GLU A 209 -27.89 -2.78 15.09
CA GLU A 209 -28.49 -4.00 15.64
C GLU A 209 -27.48 -4.93 16.34
N HIS A 210 -26.20 -4.82 16.01
CA HIS A 210 -25.11 -5.59 16.61
C HIS A 210 -24.24 -4.73 17.54
N GLY A 211 -24.76 -3.59 18.02
CA GLY A 211 -24.05 -2.67 18.91
C GLY A 211 -23.72 -3.27 20.28
N ASP A 212 -24.49 -4.26 20.73
CA ASP A 212 -24.32 -4.93 22.02
C ASP A 212 -23.28 -6.08 21.99
N LEU A 213 -22.76 -6.43 20.81
CA LEU A 213 -21.71 -7.46 20.69
C LEU A 213 -20.37 -6.93 21.21
N THR A 214 -19.66 -7.78 21.95
CA THR A 214 -18.30 -7.50 22.41
C THR A 214 -17.33 -7.41 21.23
N ASP A 215 -16.17 -6.79 21.46
CA ASP A 215 -15.14 -6.66 20.44
C ASP A 215 -14.56 -8.02 20.03
N GLU A 216 -14.47 -8.96 20.97
CA GLU A 216 -14.07 -10.35 20.73
C GLU A 216 -15.09 -11.09 19.83
N GLN A 217 -16.39 -11.00 20.13
CA GLN A 217 -17.46 -11.55 19.30
C GLN A 217 -17.40 -11.01 17.88
N TRP A 218 -17.31 -9.68 17.75
CA TRP A 218 -17.25 -9.07 16.42
C TRP A 218 -15.98 -9.45 15.65
N ALA A 219 -14.85 -9.55 16.35
CA ALA A 219 -13.59 -9.99 15.75
C ALA A 219 -13.71 -11.42 15.22
N ALA A 220 -14.33 -12.35 15.96
CA ALA A 220 -14.56 -13.71 15.49
C ALA A 220 -15.46 -13.75 14.24
N ILE A 221 -16.55 -12.97 14.23
CA ILE A 221 -17.44 -12.84 13.05
C ILE A 221 -16.66 -12.33 11.83
N GLU A 222 -15.88 -11.25 11.96
CA GLU A 222 -15.11 -10.72 10.82
C GLU A 222 -13.99 -11.68 10.35
N ALA A 223 -13.40 -12.46 11.25
CA ALA A 223 -12.45 -13.53 10.89
C ALA A 223 -13.14 -14.59 10.03
N PHE A 224 -14.28 -15.11 10.50
CA PHE A 224 -15.05 -16.11 9.77
C PHE A 224 -15.54 -15.61 8.40
N ARG A 225 -16.03 -14.36 8.35
CA ARG A 225 -16.36 -13.68 7.08
C ARG A 225 -15.15 -13.53 6.17
N GLY A 226 -13.95 -13.36 6.72
CA GLY A 226 -12.69 -13.35 5.98
C GLY A 226 -12.43 -14.69 5.27
N VAL A 227 -12.54 -15.79 6.02
CA VAL A 227 -12.38 -17.16 5.49
C VAL A 227 -13.33 -17.44 4.33
N ILE A 228 -14.62 -17.11 4.50
CA ILE A 228 -15.62 -17.35 3.45
C ILE A 228 -15.34 -16.53 2.19
N ARG A 229 -14.91 -15.26 2.33
CA ARG A 229 -14.52 -14.43 1.19
C ARG A 229 -13.31 -14.99 0.45
N GLU A 230 -12.31 -15.50 1.17
CA GLU A 230 -11.13 -16.10 0.55
C GLU A 230 -11.48 -17.36 -0.25
N ARG A 231 -12.37 -18.22 0.29
CA ARG A 231 -12.87 -19.40 -0.42
C ARG A 231 -13.66 -19.03 -1.68
N ASP A 232 -14.49 -17.99 -1.61
CA ASP A 232 -15.28 -17.51 -2.76
C ASP A 232 -14.38 -16.94 -3.88
N GLN A 233 -13.30 -16.24 -3.51
CA GLN A 233 -12.37 -15.63 -4.45
C GLN A 233 -11.33 -16.61 -5.03
N ALA A 234 -11.16 -17.78 -4.42
CA ALA A 234 -10.22 -18.78 -4.88
C ALA A 234 -10.57 -19.22 -6.31
N ARG A 235 -9.69 -18.91 -7.28
CA ARG A 235 -9.91 -19.29 -8.69
C ARG A 235 -10.05 -20.79 -8.79
N VAL A 236 -11.24 -21.24 -9.20
CA VAL A 236 -11.51 -22.67 -9.46
C VAL A 236 -11.28 -22.96 -10.93
N THR A 237 -10.27 -23.78 -11.21
CA THR A 237 -10.02 -24.29 -12.56
C THR A 237 -11.17 -25.22 -13.01
N VAL A 238 -11.29 -25.46 -14.31
CA VAL A 238 -12.34 -26.35 -14.85
C VAL A 238 -12.20 -27.77 -14.29
N LEU A 239 -10.96 -28.23 -14.09
CA LEU A 239 -10.66 -29.55 -13.55
C LEU A 239 -11.03 -29.65 -12.06
N GLU A 240 -10.80 -28.58 -11.28
CA GLU A 240 -11.20 -28.52 -9.87
C GLU A 240 -12.72 -28.48 -9.71
N ARG A 241 -13.45 -27.76 -10.58
CA ARG A 241 -14.93 -27.83 -10.61
C ARG A 241 -15.45 -29.24 -10.86
N LEU A 242 -14.77 -30.02 -11.69
CA LEU A 242 -15.08 -31.43 -11.92
C LEU A 242 -14.76 -32.30 -10.70
N LYS A 243 -13.61 -32.08 -10.03
CA LYS A 243 -13.25 -32.79 -8.80
C LYS A 243 -14.23 -32.52 -7.65
N ALA A 244 -14.63 -31.26 -7.46
CA ALA A 244 -15.65 -30.88 -6.47
C ALA A 244 -16.99 -31.57 -6.76
N ARG A 245 -17.42 -31.62 -8.04
CA ARG A 245 -18.65 -32.32 -8.46
C ARG A 245 -18.59 -33.84 -8.26
N LEU A 246 -17.39 -34.40 -8.13
CA LEU A 246 -17.14 -35.82 -7.86
C LEU A 246 -16.82 -36.10 -6.39
N GLY A 247 -16.80 -35.09 -5.51
CA GLY A 247 -16.48 -35.23 -4.09
C GLY A 247 -15.01 -35.52 -3.78
N ILE A 248 -14.08 -35.08 -4.65
CA ILE A 248 -12.63 -35.37 -4.56
C ILE A 248 -11.81 -34.11 -4.22
N ASP A 249 -12.43 -33.03 -3.73
CA ASP A 249 -11.73 -31.77 -3.48
C ASP A 249 -11.32 -31.64 -2.00
N ASP A 250 -10.01 -31.51 -1.75
CA ASP A 250 -9.37 -31.41 -0.42
C ASP A 250 -8.56 -30.09 -0.32
N ARG A 251 -8.96 -29.08 -1.09
CA ARG A 251 -8.22 -27.82 -1.25
C ARG A 251 -8.26 -26.93 0.00
N PHE A 252 -9.31 -27.07 0.80
CA PHE A 252 -9.51 -26.29 2.01
C PHE A 252 -9.84 -27.24 3.15
N THR A 253 -9.34 -26.91 4.34
CA THR A 253 -9.83 -27.50 5.60
C THR A 253 -11.37 -27.48 5.62
N PRO A 254 -12.06 -28.53 6.10
CA PRO A 254 -13.50 -28.50 6.26
C PRO A 254 -13.98 -27.22 6.97
N ILE A 255 -15.09 -26.65 6.52
CA ILE A 255 -15.54 -25.35 7.04
C ILE A 255 -15.97 -25.45 8.51
N ASP A 256 -16.52 -26.59 8.91
CA ASP A 256 -16.90 -26.95 10.26
C ASP A 256 -15.72 -26.94 11.22
N GLU A 257 -14.56 -27.45 10.79
CA GLU A 257 -13.33 -27.41 11.59
C GLU A 257 -12.86 -25.97 11.82
N ILE A 258 -12.84 -25.14 10.76
CA ILE A 258 -12.48 -23.72 10.89
C ILE A 258 -13.50 -22.94 11.73
N ALA A 259 -14.79 -23.22 11.55
CA ALA A 259 -15.86 -22.60 12.32
C ALA A 259 -15.70 -22.92 13.81
N SER A 260 -15.42 -24.18 14.14
CA SER A 260 -15.19 -24.61 15.53
C SER A 260 -13.98 -23.90 16.14
N GLU A 261 -12.87 -23.79 15.40
CA GLU A 261 -11.65 -23.11 15.87
C GLU A 261 -11.87 -21.60 16.10
N LEU A 262 -12.60 -20.93 15.21
CA LEU A 262 -12.79 -19.47 15.26
C LEU A 262 -13.95 -19.02 16.14
N LEU A 263 -15.01 -19.83 16.24
CA LEU A 263 -16.28 -19.41 16.83
C LEU A 263 -16.53 -20.06 18.19
N ASP A 264 -16.22 -21.34 18.41
CA ASP A 264 -16.47 -22.02 19.70
C ASP A 264 -15.79 -21.37 20.92
N PRO A 265 -14.61 -20.73 20.81
CA PRO A 265 -14.01 -20.02 21.94
C PRO A 265 -14.85 -18.85 22.45
N VAL A 266 -15.81 -18.36 21.67
CA VAL A 266 -16.59 -17.16 21.96
C VAL A 266 -18.09 -17.48 21.99
N SER A 267 -18.78 -17.12 23.08
CA SER A 267 -20.23 -17.30 23.17
C SER A 267 -20.97 -16.18 22.42
N PHE A 268 -21.95 -16.53 21.59
CA PHE A 268 -22.78 -15.58 20.83
C PHE A 268 -24.26 -15.60 21.28
N PRO A 269 -25.02 -14.51 21.05
CA PRO A 269 -26.48 -14.55 21.18
C PRO A 269 -27.13 -15.48 20.12
N ASP A 270 -28.22 -16.17 20.47
CA ASP A 270 -28.90 -17.15 19.59
C ASP A 270 -29.14 -16.65 18.14
N PRO A 271 -29.59 -15.40 17.88
CA PRO A 271 -29.82 -14.93 16.51
C PRO A 271 -28.53 -14.85 15.66
N VAL A 272 -27.41 -14.55 16.32
CA VAL A 272 -26.09 -14.46 15.68
C VAL A 272 -25.55 -15.85 15.42
N GLU A 273 -25.62 -16.74 16.43
CA GLU A 273 -25.19 -18.13 16.32
C GLU A 273 -25.92 -18.86 15.18
N GLY A 274 -27.25 -18.77 15.13
CA GLY A 274 -28.03 -19.40 14.06
C GLY A 274 -27.68 -18.89 12.66
N THR A 275 -27.25 -17.63 12.52
CA THR A 275 -26.77 -17.08 11.24
C THR A 275 -25.40 -17.64 10.86
N LEU A 276 -24.50 -17.84 11.83
CA LEU A 276 -23.17 -18.41 11.61
C LEU A 276 -23.25 -19.90 11.26
N GLU A 277 -24.14 -20.64 11.92
CA GLU A 277 -24.45 -22.04 11.61
C GLU A 277 -25.03 -22.20 10.20
N GLU A 278 -26.01 -21.36 9.84
CA GLU A 278 -26.61 -21.35 8.49
C GLU A 278 -25.55 -21.09 7.42
N ALA A 279 -24.66 -20.11 7.64
CA ALA A 279 -23.56 -19.83 6.72
C ALA A 279 -22.57 -21.00 6.62
N THR A 280 -22.27 -21.67 7.74
CA THR A 280 -21.40 -22.85 7.76
C THR A 280 -22.01 -24.00 6.96
N ALA A 281 -23.30 -24.26 7.15
CA ALA A 281 -24.04 -25.28 6.39
C ALA A 281 -24.05 -24.98 4.88
N LEU A 282 -24.28 -23.73 4.49
CA LEU A 282 -24.23 -23.32 3.08
C LEU A 282 -22.87 -23.57 2.44
N VAL A 283 -21.76 -23.34 3.16
CA VAL A 283 -20.41 -23.64 2.66
C VAL A 283 -20.18 -25.15 2.58
N ALA A 284 -20.62 -25.92 3.58
CA ALA A 284 -20.52 -27.37 3.59
C ALA A 284 -21.27 -28.02 2.41
N ASP A 285 -22.41 -27.44 2.02
CA ASP A 285 -23.19 -27.83 0.85
C ASP A 285 -22.59 -27.34 -0.49
N GLY A 286 -21.43 -26.68 -0.45
CA GLY A 286 -20.71 -26.19 -1.62
C GLY A 286 -21.21 -24.85 -2.18
N ASN A 287 -22.08 -24.14 -1.45
CA ASN A 287 -22.68 -22.86 -1.87
C ASN A 287 -22.04 -21.66 -1.14
N VAL A 288 -20.74 -21.48 -1.35
CA VAL A 288 -19.96 -20.37 -0.78
C VAL A 288 -20.52 -18.98 -1.11
N PRO A 289 -21.01 -18.69 -2.34
CA PRO A 289 -21.60 -17.39 -2.64
C PRO A 289 -22.84 -17.07 -1.79
N ALA A 290 -23.72 -18.06 -1.56
CA ALA A 290 -24.89 -17.86 -0.71
C ALA A 290 -24.52 -17.61 0.76
N ALA A 291 -23.52 -18.34 1.28
CA ALA A 291 -23.00 -18.09 2.63
C ALA A 291 -22.45 -16.67 2.78
N ARG A 292 -21.66 -16.22 1.79
CA ARG A 292 -21.13 -14.85 1.74
C ARG A 292 -22.25 -13.81 1.74
N ASP A 293 -23.27 -14.00 0.90
CA ASP A 293 -24.38 -13.06 0.77
C ASP A 293 -25.22 -13.02 2.06
N ARG A 294 -25.48 -14.18 2.68
CA ARG A 294 -26.18 -14.29 3.97
C ARG A 294 -25.45 -13.55 5.09
N LEU A 295 -24.13 -13.71 5.19
CA LEU A 295 -23.30 -13.00 6.17
C LEU A 295 -23.20 -11.50 5.88
N ARG A 296 -23.21 -11.11 4.61
CA ARG A 296 -23.26 -9.69 4.22
C ARG A 296 -24.59 -9.06 4.59
N GLU A 297 -25.71 -9.77 4.42
CA GLU A 297 -27.03 -9.28 4.81
C GLU A 297 -27.13 -9.11 6.33
N ALA A 298 -26.65 -10.09 7.10
CA ALA A 298 -26.72 -10.04 8.57
C ALA A 298 -25.73 -9.06 9.22
N PHE A 299 -24.50 -8.99 8.72
CA PHE A 299 -23.41 -8.30 9.41
C PHE A 299 -22.79 -7.16 8.57
N GLY A 300 -23.35 -6.86 7.41
CA GLY A 300 -22.88 -5.79 6.52
C GLY A 300 -23.31 -4.42 6.99
N GLY A 301 -22.34 -3.54 7.22
CA GLY A 301 -22.59 -2.13 7.58
C GLY A 301 -22.44 -1.15 6.42
N VAL A 302 -22.55 0.14 6.73
CA VAL A 302 -22.36 1.26 5.79
C VAL A 302 -21.03 1.18 5.03
N CYS A 303 -19.98 0.64 5.66
CA CYS A 303 -18.67 0.48 5.04
C CYS A 303 -18.65 -0.49 3.84
N GLU A 304 -19.58 -1.43 3.76
CA GLU A 304 -19.70 -2.38 2.64
C GLU A 304 -20.75 -1.97 1.61
N ALA A 305 -21.72 -1.17 2.03
CA ALA A 305 -22.81 -0.69 1.19
C ALA A 305 -22.43 0.58 0.41
N GLU A 306 -21.75 1.52 1.05
CA GLU A 306 -21.52 2.86 0.51
C GLU A 306 -20.03 3.18 0.39
N ALA A 307 -19.66 3.87 -0.69
CA ALA A 307 -18.33 4.44 -0.83
C ALA A 307 -18.22 5.73 0.01
N PRO A 308 -17.20 5.87 0.88
CA PRO A 308 -16.98 7.08 1.65
C PRO A 308 -16.51 8.25 0.76
N GLU A 309 -16.96 9.45 1.12
CA GLU A 309 -16.48 10.71 0.56
C GLU A 309 -15.15 11.14 1.20
N GLN A 310 -14.55 12.23 0.72
CA GLN A 310 -13.39 12.84 1.36
C GLN A 310 -13.86 13.88 2.38
N HIS A 311 -13.38 13.75 3.62
CA HIS A 311 -13.68 14.65 4.73
C HIS A 311 -12.44 15.48 5.06
N GLY A 312 -12.60 16.79 5.23
CA GLY A 312 -11.54 17.65 5.78
C GLY A 312 -11.41 17.43 7.28
N ILE A 313 -10.17 17.25 7.75
CA ILE A 313 -9.86 16.96 9.16
C ILE A 313 -9.28 18.21 9.82
N ALA A 314 -7.97 18.47 9.66
CA ALA A 314 -7.28 19.64 10.18
C ALA A 314 -6.08 20.00 9.28
N ASP A 315 -5.67 21.26 9.23
CA ASP A 315 -4.43 21.72 8.58
C ASP A 315 -4.22 21.21 7.13
N GLY A 316 -5.32 21.14 6.36
CA GLY A 316 -5.29 20.65 4.97
C GLY A 316 -5.22 19.13 4.82
N GLN A 317 -5.30 18.37 5.92
CA GLN A 317 -5.47 16.93 5.94
C GLN A 317 -6.90 16.56 5.52
N VAL A 318 -7.02 15.61 4.61
CA VAL A 318 -8.29 15.03 4.15
C VAL A 318 -8.24 13.52 4.29
N SER A 319 -9.35 12.91 4.71
CA SER A 319 -9.46 11.47 4.91
C SER A 319 -10.74 10.92 4.30
N ARG A 320 -10.63 9.78 3.63
CA ARG A 320 -11.72 9.05 3.00
C ARG A 320 -12.22 7.94 3.93
N CYS A 321 -13.13 8.28 4.83
CA CYS A 321 -13.69 7.35 5.82
C CYS A 321 -15.07 7.80 6.31
N HIS A 322 -16.03 6.86 6.42
CA HIS A 322 -17.36 7.13 6.98
C HIS A 322 -17.32 7.54 8.45
N ARG A 323 -16.29 7.15 9.20
CA ARG A 323 -16.11 7.52 10.63
C ARG A 323 -16.00 9.03 10.87
N HIS A 324 -15.82 9.83 9.82
CA HIS A 324 -15.79 11.31 9.89
C HIS A 324 -17.17 11.94 9.72
N ARG A 325 -18.23 11.15 9.53
CA ARG A 325 -19.61 11.65 9.54
C ARG A 325 -20.08 11.83 10.99
N PRO A 326 -20.86 12.88 11.32
CA PRO A 326 -21.27 13.18 12.71
C PRO A 326 -22.03 12.06 13.43
N GLU A 327 -22.73 11.19 12.68
CA GLU A 327 -23.47 10.06 13.23
C GLU A 327 -22.58 8.89 13.68
N TYR A 328 -21.29 8.90 13.36
CA TYR A 328 -20.35 7.86 13.74
C TYR A 328 -19.25 8.43 14.64
N GLU A 329 -18.87 7.67 15.66
CA GLU A 329 -17.69 8.02 16.43
C GLU A 329 -16.44 7.98 15.54
N GLU A 330 -15.63 9.04 15.64
CA GLU A 330 -14.32 9.12 15.01
C GLU A 330 -13.48 7.86 15.33
N PRO A 331 -12.49 7.51 14.49
CA PRO A 331 -11.59 6.40 14.79
C PRO A 331 -10.75 6.74 16.03
N GLY A 332 -11.32 6.56 17.22
CA GLY A 332 -10.68 6.88 18.49
C GLY A 332 -9.32 6.19 18.60
N ALA A 333 -8.37 6.85 19.24
CA ALA A 333 -7.18 6.17 19.71
C ALA A 333 -7.63 5.08 20.70
N SER A 334 -7.44 3.80 20.35
CA SER A 334 -7.90 2.60 21.08
C SER A 334 -9.40 2.55 21.38
N ARG A 335 -10.16 1.88 20.50
CA ARG A 335 -11.16 0.94 21.02
C ARG A 335 -10.35 -0.32 21.35
N ASP A 336 -10.13 -0.49 22.65
CA ASP A 336 -9.41 -1.55 23.33
C ASP A 336 -7.88 -1.44 23.49
N ASP A 337 -7.54 -0.92 24.67
CA ASP A 337 -6.33 -1.13 25.49
C ASP A 337 -6.25 -2.58 26.04
N SER A 338 -6.80 -3.57 25.30
CA SER A 338 -6.96 -4.95 25.79
C SER A 338 -5.92 -5.93 25.28
N GLY A 339 -4.89 -5.47 24.54
CA GLY A 339 -3.61 -6.18 24.41
C GLY A 339 -3.69 -7.67 24.04
N THR A 340 -4.75 -8.12 23.38
CA THR A 340 -4.93 -9.52 23.01
C THR A 340 -5.25 -9.61 21.54
N SER A 341 -4.25 -10.05 20.78
CA SER A 341 -4.44 -10.73 19.51
C SER A 341 -4.88 -12.16 19.85
N PRO A 342 -6.14 -12.58 19.64
CA PRO A 342 -6.42 -14.00 19.51
C PRO A 342 -5.97 -14.38 18.10
N LEU A 343 -5.18 -15.45 17.99
CA LEU A 343 -4.44 -15.95 16.80
C LEU A 343 -2.97 -15.50 16.76
N GLU A 344 -2.19 -15.94 17.75
CA GLU A 344 -0.83 -16.44 17.53
C GLU A 344 -0.85 -17.97 17.47
#